data_AF-A0A7J0E896-F1
#
_entry.id   AF-A0A7J0E896-F1
#
_cell.length_a   1.000
_cell.length_b   1.000
_cell.length_c   1.000
_cell.angle_alpha   90.00
_cell.angle_beta   90.00
_cell.angle_gamma   90.00
#
_symmetry.space_group_name_H-M   'P 1'
#
loop_
_entity.id
_entity.type
_entity.pdbx_description
1 polymer ?
#
loop_
_entity_poly.entity_id
_entity_poly.type
_entity_poly.pdbx_seq_one_letter_code
_entity_poly.pdbx_strand_id
1 'polypeptide(L)'
;MLRWCGISWATPASLISLFHWWSVWLWQPRVKVLLDPILLAVVWAVWNVRNQKVFDNKLVDWLEAIELIIAHVAFWVSSSKDGRDLTMDDIIFRIISVASAE
;
A
#
# COMPACT_ATOMS: atom_id res chain seq x y z
N MET A 1 -12.81 -19.83 14.10
CA MET A 1 -12.44 -20.65 12.92
C MET A 1 -11.13 -20.22 12.26
N LEU A 2 -10.84 -18.93 12.06
CA LEU A 2 -9.58 -18.46 11.43
C LEU A 2 -8.27 -18.84 12.18
N ARG A 3 -8.29 -18.94 13.52
CA ARG A 3 -7.10 -19.31 14.33
C ARG A 3 -6.53 -20.70 14.05
N TRP A 4 -7.33 -21.65 13.57
CA TRP A 4 -6.89 -23.03 13.32
C TRP A 4 -6.05 -23.17 12.03
N CYS A 5 -6.16 -22.21 11.10
CA CYS A 5 -5.37 -22.18 9.86
C CYS A 5 -4.07 -21.38 10.02
N GLY A 6 -3.67 -21.02 11.24
CA GLY A 6 -2.55 -20.08 11.47
C GLY A 6 -2.86 -18.64 11.06
N ILE A 7 -4.05 -18.34 10.54
CA ILE A 7 -4.43 -16.99 10.11
C ILE A 7 -5.05 -16.26 11.31
N SER A 8 -4.22 -15.59 12.10
CA SER A 8 -4.72 -14.59 13.05
C SER A 8 -4.96 -13.28 12.30
N TRP A 9 -6.17 -13.08 11.78
CA TRP A 9 -6.59 -11.77 11.25
C TRP A 9 -6.72 -10.78 12.42
N ALA A 10 -5.58 -10.25 12.86
CA ALA A 10 -5.51 -9.19 13.85
C ALA A 10 -5.37 -7.87 13.11
N THR A 11 -6.48 -7.30 12.67
CA THR A 11 -6.51 -5.92 12.19
C THR A 11 -6.39 -5.00 13.41
N PRO A 12 -5.32 -4.18 13.53
CA PRO A 12 -5.21 -3.25 14.64
C PRO A 12 -6.38 -2.26 14.63
N ALA A 13 -6.94 -1.94 15.80
CA ALA A 13 -8.01 -0.95 15.91
C ALA A 13 -7.56 0.43 15.35
N SER A 14 -6.28 0.76 15.50
CA SER A 14 -5.67 1.95 14.91
C SER A 14 -5.78 2.03 13.39
N LEU A 15 -5.82 0.88 12.70
CA LEU A 15 -5.97 0.83 11.25
C LEU A 15 -7.37 1.25 10.80
N ILE A 16 -8.39 0.84 11.56
CA ILE A 16 -9.78 1.24 11.30
C ILE A 16 -9.93 2.75 11.50
N SER A 17 -9.36 3.29 12.59
CA SER A 17 -9.33 4.73 12.84
C SER A 17 -8.58 5.50 11.75
N LEU A 18 -7.47 4.95 11.24
CA LEU A 18 -6.70 5.55 10.14
C LEU A 18 -7.53 5.62 8.85
N PHE A 19 -8.19 4.53 8.45
CA PHE A 19 -9.06 4.55 7.27
C PHE A 19 -10.26 5.47 7.43
N HIS A 20 -10.83 5.54 8.64
CA HIS A 20 -11.90 6.48 8.92
C HIS A 20 -11.43 7.93 8.78
N TRP A 21 -10.32 8.29 9.45
CA TRP A 21 -9.71 9.62 9.33
C TRP A 21 -9.39 9.98 7.87
N TRP A 22 -8.83 9.03 7.13
CA TRP A 22 -8.51 9.20 5.72
C TRP A 22 -9.76 9.44 4.86
N SER A 23 -10.83 8.69 5.09
CA SER A 23 -12.08 8.81 4.33
C SER A 23 -12.80 10.14 4.53
N VAL A 24 -12.67 10.72 5.73
CA VAL A 24 -13.27 12.02 6.10
C VAL A 24 -12.52 13.18 5.46
N TRP A 25 -11.28 12.99 5.03
CA TRP A 25 -10.49 14.05 4.41
C TRP A 25 -10.99 14.37 2.99
N LEU A 26 -11.25 15.66 2.74
CA LEU A 26 -11.73 16.19 1.46
C LEU A 26 -10.55 16.51 0.53
N TRP A 27 -9.80 15.48 0.12
CA TRP A 27 -8.84 15.62 -0.97
C TRP A 27 -9.57 15.83 -2.31
N GLN A 28 -8.95 16.58 -3.22
CA GLN A 28 -9.45 16.67 -4.60
C GLN A 28 -9.49 15.27 -5.24
N PRO A 29 -10.50 14.95 -6.07
CA PRO A 29 -10.65 13.61 -6.65
C PRO A 29 -9.40 13.09 -7.36
N ARG A 30 -8.72 13.96 -8.13
CA ARG A 30 -7.47 13.63 -8.82
C ARG A 30 -6.34 13.21 -7.89
N VAL A 31 -6.30 13.80 -6.69
CA VAL A 31 -5.31 13.48 -5.66
C VAL A 31 -5.65 12.15 -4.98
N LYS A 32 -6.94 11.88 -4.74
CA LYS A 32 -7.40 10.59 -4.17
C LYS A 32 -7.03 9.39 -5.05
N VAL A 33 -7.09 9.55 -6.38
CA VAL A 33 -6.69 8.51 -7.34
C VAL A 33 -5.27 7.98 -7.09
N LEU A 34 -4.36 8.82 -6.61
CA LEU A 34 -2.99 8.42 -6.26
C LEU A 34 -2.86 8.02 -4.79
N LEU A 35 -3.44 8.81 -3.89
CA LEU A 35 -3.22 8.62 -2.47
C LEU A 35 -3.94 7.38 -1.91
N ASP A 36 -5.12 7.02 -2.42
CA ASP A 36 -5.86 5.84 -1.95
C ASP A 36 -5.09 4.53 -2.25
N PRO A 37 -4.57 4.31 -3.48
CA PRO A 37 -3.67 3.20 -3.76
C PRO A 37 -2.43 3.17 -2.88
N ILE A 38 -1.81 4.33 -2.62
CA ILE A 38 -0.60 4.42 -1.76
C ILE A 38 -0.93 3.96 -0.33
N LEU A 39 -1.99 4.51 0.28
CA LEU A 39 -2.37 4.12 1.63
C LEU A 39 -2.66 2.62 1.71
N LEU A 40 -3.43 2.09 0.76
CA LEU A 40 -3.78 0.68 0.73
C LEU A 40 -2.54 -0.21 0.56
N ALA A 41 -1.60 0.18 -0.31
CA ALA A 41 -0.39 -0.58 -0.58
C ALA A 41 0.53 -0.59 0.65
N VAL A 42 0.68 0.54 1.34
CA VAL A 42 1.45 0.64 2.59
C VAL A 42 0.84 -0.26 3.67
N VAL A 43 -0.47 -0.19 3.86
CA VAL A 43 -1.16 -1.02 4.85
C VAL A 43 -1.01 -2.51 4.54
N TRP A 44 -1.16 -2.88 3.27
CA TRP A 44 -0.97 -4.25 2.82
C TRP A 44 0.46 -4.74 3.04
N ALA A 45 1.47 -3.95 2.66
CA ALA A 45 2.87 -4.29 2.84
C ALA A 45 3.23 -4.47 4.32
N VAL A 46 2.80 -3.54 5.19
CA VAL A 46 3.00 -3.64 6.64
C VAL A 46 2.33 -4.89 7.22
N TRP A 47 1.11 -5.21 6.77
CA TRP A 47 0.42 -6.44 7.18
C TRP A 47 1.17 -7.69 6.73
N ASN A 48 1.66 -7.71 5.49
CA ASN A 48 2.41 -8.83 4.93
C ASN A 48 3.74 -9.04 5.68
N VAL A 49 4.52 -7.96 5.88
CA VAL A 49 5.77 -7.97 6.65
C VAL A 49 5.55 -8.48 8.08
N ARG A 50 4.48 -8.01 8.75
CA ARG A 50 4.13 -8.49 10.09
C ARG A 50 3.85 -9.98 10.08
N ASN A 51 3.10 -10.49 9.10
CA ASN A 51 2.76 -11.90 9.02
C ASN A 51 3.97 -12.77 8.71
N GLN A 52 4.84 -12.36 7.79
CA GLN A 52 6.10 -13.06 7.52
C GLN A 52 6.99 -13.12 8.78
N LYS A 53 7.06 -12.04 9.54
CA LYS A 53 7.80 -12.02 10.82
C LYS A 53 7.19 -12.95 11.86
N VAL A 54 5.87 -12.94 12.02
CA VAL A 54 5.18 -13.67 13.09
C VAL A 54 5.03 -15.17 12.78
N PHE A 55 4.76 -15.52 11.53
CA PHE A 55 4.43 -16.90 11.13
C PHE A 55 5.61 -17.63 10.47
N ASP A 56 6.45 -16.92 9.72
CA ASP A 56 7.57 -17.54 8.99
C ASP A 56 8.93 -17.30 9.68
N ASN A 57 8.96 -16.55 10.79
CA ASN A 57 10.16 -16.11 11.49
C ASN A 57 11.20 -15.46 10.54
N LYS A 58 10.72 -14.83 9.46
CA LYS A 58 11.56 -14.13 8.49
C LYS A 58 12.03 -12.79 9.05
N LEU A 59 13.26 -12.41 8.71
CA LEU A 59 13.74 -11.05 8.93
C LEU A 59 12.96 -10.09 8.05
N VAL A 60 12.73 -8.88 8.56
CA VAL A 60 12.02 -7.84 7.83
C VAL A 60 12.99 -7.20 6.84
N ASP A 61 12.72 -7.37 5.55
CA ASP A 61 13.34 -6.58 4.49
C ASP A 61 12.42 -5.41 4.14
N TRP A 62 12.80 -4.21 4.59
CA TRP A 62 12.05 -3.00 4.30
C TRP A 62 12.21 -2.53 2.85
N LEU A 63 13.30 -2.91 2.17
CA LEU A 63 13.48 -2.58 0.76
C LEU A 63 12.49 -3.37 -0.10
N GLU A 64 12.39 -4.68 0.15
CA GLU A 64 11.39 -5.54 -0.50
C GLU A 64 9.96 -5.03 -0.25
N ALA A 65 9.67 -4.57 0.96
CA ALA A 65 8.37 -4.00 1.31
C ALA A 65 8.08 -2.70 0.53
N ILE A 66 9.08 -1.82 0.35
CA ILE A 66 8.95 -0.57 -0.41
C ILE A 66 8.75 -0.86 -1.90
N GLU A 67 9.52 -1.79 -2.47
CA GLU A 67 9.36 -2.22 -3.86
C GLU A 67 7.97 -2.79 -4.11
N LEU A 68 7.47 -3.60 -3.17
CA LEU A 68 6.12 -4.15 -3.23
C LEU A 68 5.04 -3.05 -3.15
N ILE A 69 5.25 -1.98 -2.36
CA ILE A 69 4.35 -0.82 -2.33
C ILE A 69 4.33 -0.13 -3.69
N ILE A 70 5.50 0.18 -4.25
CA ILE A 70 5.64 0.86 -5.55
C ILE A 70 4.95 0.05 -6.65
N ALA A 71 5.17 -1.27 -6.68
CA ALA A 71 4.55 -2.17 -7.65
C ALA A 71 3.01 -2.18 -7.56
N HIS A 72 2.45 -2.30 -6.35
CA HIS A 72 1.00 -2.27 -6.15
C HIS A 72 0.39 -0.93 -6.54
N VAL A 73 1.02 0.19 -6.17
CA VAL A 73 0.55 1.54 -6.54
C VAL A 73 0.55 1.70 -8.05
N ALA A 74 1.65 1.36 -8.72
CA ALA A 74 1.76 1.48 -10.17
C ALA A 74 0.73 0.59 -10.89
N PHE A 75 0.52 -0.63 -10.41
CA PHE A 75 -0.49 -1.55 -10.95
C PHE A 75 -1.92 -1.04 -10.76
N TRP A 76 -2.29 -0.59 -9.55
CA TRP A 76 -3.65 -0.12 -9.27
C TRP A 76 -3.98 1.20 -9.94
N VAL A 77 -3.02 2.12 -10.02
CA VAL A 77 -3.21 3.42 -10.69
C VAL A 77 -3.35 3.21 -12.20
N SER A 78 -2.47 2.44 -12.84
CA SER A 78 -2.56 2.15 -14.29
C SER A 78 -3.84 1.39 -14.66
N SER A 79 -4.36 0.57 -13.74
CA SER A 79 -5.63 -0.16 -13.92
C SER A 79 -6.87 0.70 -13.61
N SER A 80 -6.71 1.90 -13.06
CA SER A 80 -7.82 2.78 -12.71
C SER A 80 -8.39 3.50 -13.95
N LYS A 81 -9.68 3.85 -13.91
CA LYS A 81 -10.34 4.57 -15.03
C LYS A 81 -9.69 5.92 -15.34
N ASP A 82 -9.09 6.54 -14.32
CA ASP A 82 -8.45 7.86 -14.36
C ASP A 82 -6.94 7.78 -14.68
N GLY A 83 -6.35 6.58 -14.69
CA GLY A 83 -4.92 6.33 -14.97
C GLY A 83 -4.65 5.62 -16.30
N ARG A 84 -5.66 5.46 -17.16
CA ARG A 84 -5.55 4.72 -18.44
C ARG A 84 -4.51 5.29 -19.41
N ASP A 85 -4.15 6.56 -19.27
CA ASP A 85 -3.14 7.21 -20.10
C ASP A 85 -1.72 7.14 -19.50
N LEU A 86 -1.56 6.53 -18.32
CA LEU A 86 -0.28 6.37 -17.62
C LEU A 86 0.13 4.90 -17.63
N THR A 87 1.32 4.61 -18.14
CA THR A 87 1.88 3.27 -18.04
C THR A 87 2.38 3.01 -16.62
N MET A 88 2.55 1.73 -16.26
CA MET A 88 3.15 1.33 -14.99
C MET A 88 4.54 1.96 -14.82
N ASP A 89 5.34 1.99 -15.89
CA ASP A 89 6.69 2.57 -15.89
C ASP A 89 6.66 4.09 -15.67
N ASP A 90 5.70 4.80 -16.26
CA ASP A 90 5.53 6.25 -16.03
C ASP A 90 5.25 6.57 -14.56
N ILE A 91 4.44 5.74 -13.90
CA ILE A 91 4.06 5.92 -12.50
C ILE A 91 5.26 5.61 -11.59
N ILE A 92 5.98 4.51 -11.86
CA ILE A 92 7.19 4.14 -11.11
C ILE A 92 8.24 5.24 -11.21
N PHE A 93 8.53 5.73 -12.42
CA PHE A 93 9.50 6.79 -12.64
C PHE A 93 9.12 8.06 -11.86
N ARG A 94 7.84 8.45 -11.86
CA ARG A 94 7.36 9.61 -11.10
C ARG A 94 7.52 9.44 -9.58
N ILE A 95 7.23 8.24 -9.05
CA ILE A 95 7.39 7.97 -7.62
C ILE A 95 8.88 8.02 -7.21
N ILE A 96 9.75 7.37 -7.98
CA ILE A 96 11.19 7.31 -7.69
C ILE A 96 11.85 8.69 -7.82
N SER A 97 11.49 9.46 -8.84
CA SER A 97 12.07 10.80 -9.07
C SER A 97 11.71 11.79 -7.96
N VAL A 98 10.53 11.68 -7.35
CA VAL A 98 10.16 12.46 -6.16
C VAL A 98 10.95 11.99 -4.94
N ALA A 99 11.10 10.68 -4.75
CA ALA A 99 11.85 10.12 -3.62
C ALA A 99 13.36 10.40 -3.67
N SER A 100 13.91 10.69 -4.85
CA SER A 100 15.34 10.99 -5.07
C SER A 100 15.64 12.50 -5.13
N ALA A 101 14.62 13.35 -4.97
CA ALA A 101 14.76 14.80 -5.01
C ALA A 101 15.05 15.44 -3.63
N GLU A 102 15.16 14.61 -2.59
CA GLU A 102 15.58 14.96 -1.21
C GLU A 102 17.02 14.49 -0.94
#